data_AF-A0A1V4RWE8-F1
#
_entry.id   AF-A0A1V4RWE8-F1
#
_cell.length_a   1.000
_cell.length_b   1.000
_cell.length_c   1.000
_cell.angle_alpha   90.00
_cell.angle_beta   90.00
_cell.angle_gamma   90.00
#
_symmetry.space_group_name_H-M   'P 1'
#
loop_
_entity.id
_entity.type
_entity.pdbx_description
1 polymer ?
#
loop_
_entity_poly.entity_id
_entity_poly.type
_entity_poly.pdbx_seq_one_letter_code
_entity_poly.pdbx_strand_id
1 'polypeptide(L)'
;MNRVGDIVTLQVRADFLYDDIPKETDLHLEDGTGFIDLREANILFSPFDLMDTKIGRQILTWGTGDLLFLNDLFPKDWQSFFCGRDVEYLKAPSDALFISIFPDFANIDLAFTPRFDPDRFISGERISYYNPLLGRRSGRDAIVEDRKPDDWFKDSEISLRISRDISGYELAFYGYNGFWKSPAGMDPVRQEAIFPDLTVFGASIRGQLKNGLFNLETAYYNSRDDTSGDNPFIPNSEIRLLAGYEQELARDFSGALQYYLEYMKDYGNYRAALPAGNNSKDKDRHVLTLRLTKLALNQNLTLSLFCYYSPSDKDAYFRPNIKYKLSDSLMITAGGNFFTGSDDYTFFGQFEKNSNIYTGVRYSF
;
A
#
# COMPACT_ATOMS: atom_id res chain seq x y z
N MET A 1 -30.76 -19.07 0.71
CA MET A 1 -30.29 -20.42 0.32
C MET A 1 -30.34 -20.54 -1.19
N ASN A 2 -29.25 -20.18 -1.87
CA ASN A 2 -28.94 -20.62 -3.23
C ASN A 2 -27.57 -21.29 -3.11
N ARG A 3 -27.57 -22.61 -2.91
CA ARG A 3 -26.38 -23.47 -2.94
C ARG A 3 -26.37 -24.18 -4.28
N VAL A 4 -25.50 -23.76 -5.21
CA VAL A 4 -24.70 -24.62 -6.12
C VAL A 4 -23.54 -23.77 -6.65
N GLY A 5 -22.34 -24.35 -6.70
CA GLY A 5 -21.18 -23.82 -7.41
C GLY A 5 -20.07 -24.84 -7.41
N ASP A 6 -19.02 -24.59 -6.63
CA ASP A 6 -17.85 -25.46 -6.59
C ASP A 6 -17.51 -25.84 -5.14
N ILE A 7 -17.23 -27.13 -4.90
CA ILE A 7 -16.64 -27.59 -3.63
C ILE A 7 -15.25 -26.96 -3.44
N VAL A 8 -14.59 -26.68 -4.56
CA VAL A 8 -13.26 -26.10 -4.66
C VAL A 8 -13.17 -25.26 -5.94
N THR A 9 -12.79 -23.99 -5.84
CA THR A 9 -12.45 -23.13 -6.97
C THR A 9 -10.94 -23.00 -7.08
N LEU A 10 -10.40 -23.23 -8.29
CA LEU A 10 -9.02 -22.91 -8.64
C LEU A 10 -9.00 -21.58 -9.40
N GLN A 11 -8.20 -20.62 -8.93
CA GLN A 11 -8.05 -19.33 -9.57
C GLN A 11 -6.59 -19.09 -9.96
N VAL A 12 -6.37 -18.78 -11.24
CA VAL A 12 -5.07 -18.40 -11.77
C VAL A 12 -5.21 -17.09 -12.56
N ARG A 13 -4.34 -16.13 -12.24
CA ARG A 13 -4.20 -14.86 -12.96
C ARG A 13 -2.72 -14.58 -13.14
N ALA A 14 -2.28 -14.37 -14.37
CA ALA A 14 -0.90 -14.03 -14.68
C ALA A 14 -0.85 -12.97 -15.77
N ASP A 15 0.13 -12.07 -15.66
CA ASP A 15 0.44 -11.08 -16.69
C ASP A 15 1.72 -11.49 -17.39
N PHE A 16 1.74 -11.40 -18.71
CA PHE A 16 2.96 -11.56 -19.49
C PHE A 16 3.51 -10.18 -19.82
N LEU A 17 4.77 -9.95 -19.44
CA LEU A 17 5.39 -8.64 -19.46
C LEU A 17 6.52 -8.61 -20.48
N TYR A 18 6.58 -7.52 -21.21
CA TYR A 18 7.76 -7.12 -21.96
C TYR A 18 8.25 -5.80 -21.38
N ASP A 19 9.42 -5.83 -20.78
CA ASP A 19 10.01 -4.69 -20.10
C ASP A 19 11.53 -4.69 -20.29
N ASP A 20 12.04 -3.65 -20.95
CA ASP A 20 13.44 -3.54 -21.36
C ASP A 20 14.24 -2.58 -20.45
N ILE A 21 13.67 -2.25 -19.28
CA ILE A 21 14.30 -1.34 -18.31
C ILE A 21 15.08 -2.10 -17.23
N PRO A 22 14.51 -3.11 -16.54
CA PRO A 22 15.23 -3.88 -15.53
C PRO A 22 16.38 -4.65 -16.17
N LYS A 23 17.51 -4.75 -15.47
CA LYS A 23 18.63 -5.59 -15.94
C LYS A 23 18.41 -7.06 -15.57
N GLU A 24 17.68 -7.30 -14.49
CA GLU A 24 17.36 -8.64 -14.00
C GLU A 24 16.05 -9.12 -14.65
N THR A 25 16.18 -10.18 -15.44
CA THR A 25 15.06 -10.80 -16.18
C THR A 25 14.65 -12.14 -15.57
N ASP A 26 15.29 -12.53 -14.48
CA ASP A 26 15.00 -13.78 -13.79
C ASP A 26 13.61 -13.69 -13.16
N LEU A 27 12.93 -14.83 -13.09
CA LEU A 27 11.57 -14.92 -12.58
C LEU A 27 11.58 -14.91 -11.04
N HIS A 28 11.22 -13.79 -10.44
CA HIS A 28 10.98 -13.69 -8.99
C HIS A 28 9.54 -13.24 -8.72
N LEU A 29 8.73 -14.14 -8.15
CA LEU A 29 7.28 -13.92 -8.01
C LEU A 29 6.92 -12.83 -6.99
N GLU A 30 7.71 -12.70 -5.92
CA GLU A 30 7.51 -11.69 -4.87
C GLU A 30 7.87 -10.30 -5.41
N ASP A 31 9.05 -10.20 -6.02
CA ASP A 31 9.57 -8.95 -6.59
C ASP A 31 8.83 -8.54 -7.88
N GLY A 32 8.15 -9.50 -8.53
CA GLY A 32 7.39 -9.28 -9.77
C GLY A 32 8.27 -9.11 -11.00
N THR A 33 9.50 -9.62 -10.95
CA THR A 33 10.48 -9.54 -12.04
C THR A 33 10.38 -10.74 -12.99
N GLY A 34 10.80 -10.52 -14.23
CA GLY A 34 10.77 -11.52 -15.29
C GLY A 34 9.65 -11.31 -16.33
N PHE A 35 9.52 -12.27 -17.25
CA PHE A 35 8.58 -12.20 -18.38
C PHE A 35 7.12 -12.49 -17.99
N ILE A 36 6.89 -12.90 -16.74
CA ILE A 36 5.57 -13.25 -16.20
C ILE A 36 5.43 -12.77 -14.76
N ASP A 37 4.36 -12.03 -14.46
CA ASP A 37 3.95 -11.67 -13.10
C ASP A 37 2.74 -12.54 -12.73
N LEU A 38 2.97 -13.58 -11.92
CA LEU A 38 1.88 -14.45 -11.44
C LEU A 38 1.13 -13.70 -10.35
N ARG A 39 -0.03 -13.15 -10.67
CA ARG A 39 -0.84 -12.33 -9.76
C ARG A 39 -1.68 -13.15 -8.80
N GLU A 40 -2.23 -14.28 -9.26
CA GLU A 40 -3.02 -15.20 -8.45
C GLU A 40 -2.75 -16.64 -8.89
N ALA A 41 -2.62 -17.54 -7.92
CA ALA A 41 -2.58 -18.99 -8.10
C ALA A 41 -3.01 -19.62 -6.78
N ASN A 42 -4.31 -19.79 -6.59
CA ASN A 42 -4.87 -20.19 -5.31
C ASN A 42 -6.06 -21.13 -5.47
N ILE A 43 -6.35 -21.82 -4.36
CA ILE A 43 -7.48 -22.71 -4.19
C ILE A 43 -8.39 -22.10 -3.12
N LEU A 44 -9.66 -21.92 -3.43
CA LEU A 44 -10.71 -21.46 -2.53
C LEU A 44 -11.70 -22.61 -2.28
N PHE A 45 -12.05 -22.86 -1.02
CA PHE A 45 -13.04 -23.86 -0.63
C PHE A 45 -13.66 -23.53 0.72
N SER A 46 -14.82 -24.12 1.01
CA SER A 46 -15.56 -23.90 2.27
C SER A 46 -15.63 -25.21 3.06
N PRO A 47 -14.64 -25.50 3.94
CA PRO A 47 -14.61 -26.75 4.70
C PRO A 47 -15.78 -26.88 5.70
N PHE A 48 -16.36 -25.77 6.14
CA PHE A 48 -17.54 -25.72 6.98
C PHE A 48 -18.50 -24.64 6.48
N ASP A 49 -19.78 -24.71 6.84
CA ASP A 49 -20.81 -23.75 6.42
C ASP A 49 -20.56 -22.30 6.86
N LEU A 50 -19.75 -22.11 7.90
CA LEU A 50 -19.40 -20.82 8.49
C LEU A 50 -17.93 -20.43 8.21
N MET A 51 -17.24 -21.13 7.31
CA MET A 51 -15.81 -20.93 7.09
C MET A 51 -15.42 -21.09 5.62
N ASP A 52 -14.75 -20.06 5.10
CA ASP A 52 -14.09 -20.07 3.80
C ASP A 52 -12.57 -20.10 3.97
N THR A 53 -11.87 -20.78 3.08
CA THR A 53 -10.42 -20.93 3.12
C THR A 53 -9.84 -20.75 1.72
N LYS A 54 -8.88 -19.83 1.58
CA LYS A 54 -8.14 -19.54 0.35
C LYS A 54 -6.65 -19.74 0.58
N ILE A 55 -6.02 -20.64 -0.18
CA ILE A 55 -4.62 -21.05 -0.02
C ILE A 55 -3.86 -20.81 -1.31
N GLY A 56 -2.68 -20.19 -1.21
CA GLY A 56 -1.77 -19.96 -2.33
C GLY A 56 -1.56 -18.47 -2.61
N ARG A 57 -1.08 -18.16 -3.81
CA ARG A 57 -0.78 -16.78 -4.22
C ARG A 57 -2.07 -16.02 -4.46
N GLN A 58 -2.21 -14.87 -3.80
CA GLN A 58 -3.42 -14.07 -3.82
C GLN A 58 -3.14 -12.60 -3.53
N ILE A 59 -4.08 -11.73 -3.90
CA ILE A 59 -4.02 -10.32 -3.56
C ILE A 59 -4.92 -10.10 -2.34
N LEU A 60 -4.31 -9.67 -1.23
CA LEU A 60 -5.00 -9.34 0.02
C LEU A 60 -5.10 -7.82 0.18
N THR A 61 -6.22 -7.34 0.70
CA THR A 61 -6.40 -5.91 1.00
C THR A 61 -7.42 -5.72 2.11
N TRP A 62 -7.13 -4.77 2.99
CA TRP A 62 -8.01 -4.31 4.06
C TRP A 62 -8.02 -2.77 4.10
N GLY A 63 -8.70 -2.23 5.09
CA GLY A 63 -8.79 -0.78 5.28
C GLY A 63 -9.88 -0.12 4.45
N THR A 64 -10.07 1.15 4.74
CA THR A 64 -11.16 2.00 4.26
C THR A 64 -10.65 3.30 3.66
N GLY A 65 -9.36 3.59 3.89
CA GLY A 65 -8.65 4.72 3.29
C GLY A 65 -8.47 4.58 1.78
N ASP A 66 -8.45 5.72 1.11
CA ASP A 66 -8.17 5.83 -0.31
C ASP A 66 -6.68 6.12 -0.55
N LEU A 67 -5.94 5.08 -0.94
CA LEU A 67 -4.48 5.09 -1.16
C LEU A 67 -3.61 5.42 0.06
N LEU A 68 -4.21 5.49 1.26
CA LEU A 68 -3.51 5.52 2.55
C LEU A 68 -3.85 4.26 3.33
N PHE A 69 -2.83 3.56 3.83
CA PHE A 69 -2.97 2.22 4.40
C PHE A 69 -2.43 2.19 5.83
N LEU A 70 -3.34 2.12 6.81
CA LEU A 70 -2.96 2.05 8.23
C LEU A 70 -3.02 0.61 8.74
N ASN A 71 -4.10 -0.10 8.39
CA ASN A 71 -4.39 -1.45 8.86
C ASN A 71 -4.22 -2.52 7.75
N ASP A 72 -3.86 -2.10 6.53
CA ASP A 72 -3.59 -2.96 5.38
C ASP A 72 -2.08 -3.19 5.23
N LEU A 73 -1.59 -4.15 6.01
CA LEU A 73 -0.19 -4.61 6.06
C LEU A 73 0.01 -5.79 5.10
N PHE A 74 -0.45 -5.63 3.86
CA PHE A 74 -0.17 -6.53 2.73
C PHE A 74 0.74 -5.83 1.73
N PRO A 75 1.50 -6.57 0.89
CA PRO A 75 2.50 -5.95 0.03
C PRO A 75 1.87 -5.02 -1.01
N LYS A 76 2.54 -3.91 -1.27
CA LYS A 76 2.20 -2.91 -2.27
C LYS A 76 3.24 -2.90 -3.40
N ASP A 77 2.82 -2.56 -4.60
CA ASP A 77 3.71 -2.35 -5.74
C ASP A 77 3.83 -0.85 -6.06
N TRP A 78 4.78 -0.20 -5.39
CA TRP A 78 5.05 1.22 -5.53
C TRP A 78 5.63 1.54 -6.90
N GLN A 79 6.37 0.61 -7.50
CA GLN A 79 6.91 0.76 -8.84
C GLN A 79 5.79 0.85 -9.88
N SER A 80 4.88 -0.11 -9.89
CA SER A 80 3.70 -0.12 -10.76
C SER A 80 2.87 1.16 -10.60
N PHE A 81 2.67 1.60 -9.35
CA PHE A 81 1.87 2.78 -9.06
C PHE A 81 2.47 4.08 -9.62
N PHE A 82 3.77 4.32 -9.43
CA PHE A 82 4.46 5.52 -9.91
C PHE A 82 4.84 5.48 -11.40
N CYS A 83 4.77 4.31 -12.03
CA CYS A 83 4.94 4.15 -13.48
C CYS A 83 3.65 4.32 -14.28
N GLY A 84 2.52 4.55 -13.62
CA GLY A 84 1.25 4.80 -14.30
C GLY A 84 0.50 3.54 -14.75
N ARG A 85 0.85 2.36 -14.22
CA ARG A 85 -0.05 1.20 -14.34
C ARG A 85 -1.38 1.50 -13.65
N ASP A 86 -2.40 0.72 -13.98
CA ASP A 86 -3.70 0.86 -13.36
C ASP A 86 -3.60 0.69 -11.83
N VAL A 87 -4.42 1.44 -11.10
CA VAL A 87 -4.35 1.51 -9.62
C VAL A 87 -4.52 0.13 -8.96
N GLU A 88 -5.20 -0.81 -9.62
CA GLU A 88 -5.32 -2.20 -9.18
C GLU A 88 -3.97 -2.92 -9.00
N TYR A 89 -2.94 -2.49 -9.73
CA TYR A 89 -1.59 -3.05 -9.62
C TYR A 89 -0.85 -2.59 -8.37
N LEU A 90 -1.30 -1.52 -7.70
CA LEU A 90 -0.68 -1.09 -6.44
C LEU A 90 -0.75 -2.18 -5.36
N LYS A 91 -1.70 -3.12 -5.43
CA LYS A 91 -1.74 -4.26 -4.50
C LYS A 91 -0.90 -5.39 -5.09
N ALA A 92 0.23 -5.71 -4.46
CA ALA A 92 1.06 -6.82 -4.86
C ALA A 92 0.46 -8.15 -4.35
N PRO A 93 0.76 -9.29 -4.99
CA PRO A 93 0.35 -10.59 -4.50
C PRO A 93 1.20 -11.02 -3.29
N SER A 94 0.64 -11.88 -2.45
CA SER A 94 1.36 -12.59 -1.39
C SER A 94 1.01 -14.07 -1.39
N ASP A 95 1.94 -14.91 -0.95
CA ASP A 95 1.72 -16.33 -0.72
C ASP A 95 1.12 -16.52 0.67
N ALA A 96 -0.17 -16.85 0.76
CA ALA A 96 -0.85 -16.87 2.06
C ALA A 96 -1.89 -17.97 2.19
N LEU A 97 -2.14 -18.34 3.45
CA LEU A 97 -3.37 -18.98 3.90
C LEU A 97 -4.31 -17.87 4.41
N PHE A 98 -5.50 -17.77 3.84
CA PHE A 98 -6.52 -16.82 4.26
C PHE A 98 -7.78 -17.59 4.68
N ILE A 99 -8.25 -17.35 5.91
CA ILE A 99 -9.42 -18.00 6.48
C ILE A 99 -10.41 -16.92 6.91
N SER A 100 -11.64 -17.00 6.41
CA SER A 100 -12.75 -16.17 6.86
C SER A 100 -13.77 -17.03 7.59
N ILE A 101 -14.14 -16.64 8.80
CA ILE A 101 -15.10 -17.32 9.66
C ILE A 101 -16.24 -16.36 9.98
N PHE A 102 -17.49 -16.83 9.90
CA PHE A 102 -18.69 -15.98 9.93
C PHE A 102 -19.64 -16.30 11.10
N PRO A 103 -19.21 -16.32 12.38
CA PRO A 103 -20.15 -16.50 13.49
C PRO A 103 -21.15 -15.34 13.59
N ASP A 104 -22.32 -15.57 14.20
CA ASP A 104 -23.40 -14.57 14.29
C ASP A 104 -23.01 -13.23 14.95
N PHE A 105 -21.89 -13.20 15.69
CA PHE A 105 -21.45 -12.01 16.41
C PHE A 105 -20.43 -11.15 15.66
N ALA A 106 -19.74 -11.67 14.64
CA ALA A 106 -18.71 -10.93 13.87
C ALA A 106 -18.21 -11.76 12.68
N ASN A 107 -17.58 -11.11 11.71
CA ASN A 107 -16.73 -11.76 10.73
C ASN A 107 -15.29 -11.75 11.24
N ILE A 108 -14.58 -12.87 11.11
CA ILE A 108 -13.20 -13.04 11.56
C ILE A 108 -12.37 -13.49 10.36
N ASP A 109 -11.48 -12.61 9.91
CA ASP A 109 -10.53 -12.90 8.83
C ASP A 109 -9.12 -13.10 9.42
N LEU A 110 -8.48 -14.21 9.07
CA LEU A 110 -7.11 -14.55 9.43
C LEU A 110 -6.29 -14.74 8.17
N ALA A 111 -5.24 -13.94 8.00
CA ALA A 111 -4.21 -14.16 6.99
C ALA A 111 -2.93 -14.66 7.66
N PHE A 112 -2.36 -15.73 7.13
CA PHE A 112 -1.06 -16.26 7.54
C PHE A 112 -0.16 -16.35 6.30
N THR A 113 0.92 -15.57 6.30
CA THR A 113 1.96 -15.59 5.27
C THR A 113 3.12 -16.40 5.85
N PRO A 114 3.42 -17.61 5.35
CA PRO A 114 4.44 -18.49 5.95
C PRO A 114 5.86 -17.96 5.79
N ARG A 115 6.08 -16.99 4.90
CA ARG A 115 7.35 -16.33 4.64
C ARG A 115 7.06 -14.86 4.31
N PHE A 116 7.93 -13.95 4.74
CA PHE A 116 7.72 -12.53 4.60
C PHE A 116 7.59 -12.10 3.13
N ASP A 117 6.49 -11.42 2.79
CA ASP A 117 6.27 -10.80 1.48
C ASP A 117 6.39 -9.25 1.61
N PRO A 118 7.49 -8.64 1.15
CA PRO A 118 7.69 -7.19 1.19
C PRO A 118 6.89 -6.47 0.10
N ASP A 119 6.78 -5.15 0.24
CA ASP A 119 6.41 -4.28 -0.87
C ASP A 119 7.40 -4.46 -2.03
N ARG A 120 6.92 -4.35 -3.28
CA ARG A 120 7.77 -4.05 -4.43
C ARG A 120 8.12 -2.56 -4.35
N PHE A 121 9.08 -2.25 -3.48
CA PHE A 121 9.47 -0.89 -3.09
C PHE A 121 10.31 -0.20 -4.19
N ILE A 122 10.58 1.09 -3.99
CA ILE A 122 11.42 1.87 -4.90
C ILE A 122 12.90 1.62 -4.59
N SER A 123 13.57 0.80 -5.40
CA SER A 123 14.97 0.39 -5.22
C SER A 123 16.00 1.25 -5.95
N GLY A 124 15.58 2.15 -6.85
CA GLY A 124 16.50 2.87 -7.75
C GLY A 124 16.69 2.25 -9.12
N GLU A 125 16.23 1.01 -9.36
CA GLU A 125 16.40 0.36 -10.66
C GLU A 125 15.65 1.10 -11.79
N ARG A 126 14.39 1.47 -11.52
CA ARG A 126 13.54 2.23 -12.44
C ARG A 126 13.28 3.65 -11.99
N ILE A 127 12.87 3.81 -10.74
CA ILE A 127 12.46 5.09 -10.16
C ILE A 127 13.59 5.55 -9.24
N SER A 128 14.08 6.77 -9.44
CA SER A 128 15.13 7.35 -8.60
C SER A 128 14.58 7.65 -7.21
N TYR A 129 15.42 7.57 -6.18
CA TYR A 129 15.05 7.78 -4.78
C TYR A 129 16.11 8.65 -4.09
N TYR A 130 15.82 9.17 -2.90
CA TYR A 130 16.84 9.85 -2.11
C TYR A 130 17.70 8.83 -1.37
N ASN A 131 19.01 8.84 -1.63
CA ASN A 131 19.94 7.99 -0.91
C ASN A 131 20.57 8.79 0.24
N PRO A 132 20.24 8.48 1.51
CA PRO A 132 20.74 9.24 2.66
C PRO A 132 22.25 9.05 2.89
N LEU A 133 22.84 7.95 2.42
CA LEU A 133 24.29 7.71 2.54
C LEU A 133 25.10 8.56 1.57
N LEU A 134 24.53 8.83 0.39
CA LEU A 134 25.14 9.68 -0.63
C LEU A 134 24.73 11.16 -0.48
N GLY A 135 23.72 11.46 0.35
CA GLY A 135 23.17 12.80 0.54
C GLY A 135 22.57 13.40 -0.75
N ARG A 136 22.10 12.55 -1.67
CA ARG A 136 21.55 12.97 -2.97
C ARG A 136 20.53 11.97 -3.51
N ARG A 137 19.78 12.39 -4.53
CA ARG A 137 19.00 11.47 -5.36
C ARG A 137 19.92 10.50 -6.11
N SER A 138 19.53 9.23 -6.13
CA SER A 138 20.21 8.10 -6.76
C SER A 138 19.24 7.26 -7.58
N GLY A 139 19.75 6.46 -8.49
CA GLY A 139 18.99 5.45 -9.22
C GLY A 139 19.89 4.26 -9.55
N ARG A 140 20.00 3.91 -10.83
CA ARG A 140 20.78 2.77 -11.31
C ARG A 140 22.28 2.80 -10.97
N ASP A 141 22.80 3.95 -10.55
CA ASP A 141 24.18 4.13 -10.10
C ASP A 141 24.42 3.69 -8.65
N ALA A 142 23.36 3.60 -7.83
CA ALA A 142 23.39 2.94 -6.53
C ALA A 142 21.97 2.44 -6.23
N ILE A 143 21.72 1.19 -6.62
CA ILE A 143 20.48 0.47 -6.33
C ILE A 143 20.50 0.11 -4.83
N VAL A 144 19.35 0.16 -4.17
CA VAL A 144 19.20 -0.28 -2.79
C VAL A 144 19.50 -1.77 -2.71
N GLU A 145 20.52 -2.13 -1.96
CA GLU A 145 20.74 -3.50 -1.50
C GLU A 145 19.97 -3.70 -0.19
N ASP A 146 19.12 -4.71 -0.15
CA ASP A 146 18.32 -5.03 1.03
C ASP A 146 18.59 -6.45 1.53
N ARG A 147 18.34 -6.65 2.82
CA ARG A 147 18.34 -7.97 3.45
C ARG A 147 16.94 -8.23 4.01
N LYS A 148 16.11 -8.88 3.21
CA LYS A 148 14.78 -9.32 3.63
C LYS A 148 14.82 -10.57 4.52
N PRO A 149 13.96 -10.66 5.54
CA PRO A 149 13.61 -11.94 6.18
C PRO A 149 13.08 -12.93 5.14
N ASP A 150 13.51 -14.19 5.16
CA ASP A 150 13.22 -15.20 4.10
C ASP A 150 13.16 -16.66 4.61
N ASP A 151 13.30 -16.90 5.92
CA ASP A 151 13.19 -18.24 6.51
C ASP A 151 11.73 -18.67 6.65
N TRP A 152 11.33 -19.71 5.90
CA TRP A 152 9.99 -20.31 6.00
C TRP A 152 9.58 -20.63 7.44
N PHE A 153 8.40 -20.17 7.81
CA PHE A 153 7.75 -20.29 9.12
C PHE A 153 8.43 -19.58 10.29
N LYS A 154 9.68 -19.12 10.16
CA LYS A 154 10.32 -18.26 11.15
C LYS A 154 10.03 -16.80 10.86
N ASP A 155 10.23 -16.41 9.61
CA ASP A 155 9.97 -15.08 9.10
C ASP A 155 8.54 -14.99 8.55
N SER A 156 7.59 -15.53 9.31
CA SER A 156 6.17 -15.57 8.95
C SER A 156 5.43 -14.33 9.44
N GLU A 157 4.29 -14.04 8.82
CA GLU A 157 3.41 -12.95 9.18
C GLU A 157 2.01 -13.46 9.50
N ILE A 158 1.37 -12.82 10.46
CA ILE A 158 -0.01 -13.09 10.83
C ILE A 158 -0.80 -11.79 10.90
N SER A 159 -1.94 -11.76 10.22
CA SER A 159 -2.87 -10.65 10.22
C SER A 159 -4.25 -11.14 10.62
N LEU A 160 -4.90 -10.43 11.55
CA LEU A 160 -6.24 -10.71 12.04
C LEU A 160 -7.12 -9.48 11.84
N ARG A 161 -8.32 -9.68 11.31
CA ARG A 161 -9.38 -8.67 11.26
C ARG A 161 -10.65 -9.25 11.87
N ILE A 162 -11.25 -8.54 12.81
CA ILE A 162 -12.56 -8.86 13.37
C ILE A 162 -13.48 -7.70 13.04
N SER A 163 -14.53 -7.93 12.26
CA SER A 163 -15.46 -6.87 11.84
C SER A 163 -16.91 -7.20 12.12
N ARG A 164 -17.72 -6.18 12.36
CA ARG A 164 -19.16 -6.32 12.52
C ARG A 164 -19.89 -5.07 12.03
N ASP A 165 -20.96 -5.28 11.28
CA ASP A 165 -21.93 -4.23 10.99
C ASP A 165 -22.91 -4.05 12.15
N ILE A 166 -23.01 -2.82 12.66
CA ILE A 166 -23.95 -2.44 13.70
C ILE A 166 -24.70 -1.19 13.22
N SER A 167 -26.00 -1.33 12.99
CA SER A 167 -26.89 -0.22 12.62
C SER A 167 -26.42 0.59 11.39
N GLY A 168 -25.82 -0.08 10.40
CA GLY A 168 -25.32 0.56 9.18
C GLY A 168 -23.90 1.15 9.28
N TYR A 169 -23.20 0.88 10.39
CA TYR A 169 -21.78 1.22 10.57
C TYR A 169 -20.96 -0.07 10.66
N GLU A 170 -19.93 -0.19 9.83
CA GLU A 170 -18.96 -1.27 9.92
C GLU A 170 -17.88 -0.87 10.94
N LEU A 171 -17.76 -1.65 12.00
CA LEU A 171 -16.67 -1.58 12.97
C LEU A 171 -15.69 -2.70 12.69
N ALA A 172 -14.39 -2.44 12.74
CA ALA A 172 -13.38 -3.48 12.65
C ALA A 172 -12.20 -3.23 13.59
N PHE A 173 -11.63 -4.31 14.09
CA PHE A 173 -10.37 -4.36 14.82
C PHE A 173 -9.35 -5.16 14.03
N TYR A 174 -8.10 -4.73 14.10
CA TYR A 174 -6.99 -5.29 13.33
C TYR A 174 -5.83 -5.63 14.27
N GLY A 175 -5.19 -6.76 13.99
CA GLY A 175 -3.91 -7.14 14.59
C GLY A 175 -2.98 -7.63 13.49
N TYR A 176 -1.71 -7.27 13.58
CA TYR A 176 -0.67 -7.72 12.67
C TYR A 176 0.61 -7.97 13.45
N ASN A 177 1.30 -9.06 13.15
CA ASN A 177 2.63 -9.34 13.64
C ASN A 177 3.48 -9.89 12.49
N GLY A 178 4.55 -9.17 12.17
CA GLY A 178 5.42 -9.43 11.03
C GLY A 178 6.49 -8.35 10.95
N PHE A 179 6.70 -7.76 9.78
CA PHE A 179 7.75 -6.77 9.56
C PHE A 179 7.20 -5.48 8.95
N TRP A 180 8.00 -4.42 8.96
CA TRP A 180 7.72 -3.27 8.09
C TRP A 180 7.68 -3.73 6.63
N LYS A 181 6.70 -3.29 5.83
CA LYS A 181 6.53 -3.79 4.45
C LYS A 181 7.52 -3.21 3.44
N SER A 182 7.97 -1.98 3.66
CA SER A 182 9.08 -1.37 2.93
C SER A 182 10.34 -1.42 3.79
N PRO A 183 11.55 -1.39 3.20
CA PRO A 183 12.81 -1.49 3.93
C PRO A 183 13.11 -0.18 4.68
N ALA A 184 12.46 -0.01 5.83
CA ALA A 184 12.41 1.24 6.58
C ALA A 184 13.58 1.39 7.56
N GLY A 185 14.40 0.34 7.74
CA GLY A 185 15.60 0.37 8.56
C GLY A 185 16.89 0.18 7.76
N MET A 186 18.03 0.27 8.42
CA MET A 186 19.36 0.06 7.83
C MET A 186 20.28 -0.77 8.74
N ASP A 187 21.07 -1.69 8.16
CA ASP A 187 22.21 -2.32 8.84
C ASP A 187 23.45 -1.41 8.64
N PRO A 188 23.94 -0.70 9.67
CA PRO A 188 25.03 0.25 9.51
C PRO A 188 26.39 -0.41 9.22
N VAL A 189 26.53 -1.71 9.51
CA VAL A 189 27.79 -2.44 9.28
C VAL A 189 27.87 -2.91 7.84
N ARG A 190 26.78 -3.48 7.32
CA ARG A 190 26.71 -4.00 5.94
C ARG A 190 26.32 -2.95 4.91
N GLN A 191 25.74 -1.84 5.36
CA GLN A 191 25.15 -0.80 4.52
C GLN A 191 23.96 -1.26 3.68
N GLU A 192 23.24 -2.28 4.17
CA GLU A 192 22.05 -2.84 3.55
C GLU A 192 20.79 -2.22 4.18
N ALA A 193 19.74 -2.03 3.38
CA ALA A 193 18.42 -1.72 3.91
C ALA A 193 17.80 -2.98 4.53
N ILE A 194 17.01 -2.82 5.60
CA ILE A 194 16.41 -3.94 6.32
C ILE A 194 14.93 -3.68 6.60
N PHE A 195 14.21 -4.76 6.95
CA PHE A 195 12.79 -4.75 7.30
C PHE A 195 12.65 -5.10 8.79
N PRO A 196 12.56 -4.10 9.68
CA PRO A 196 12.53 -4.36 11.12
C PRO A 196 11.26 -5.08 11.56
N ASP A 197 11.31 -5.73 12.71
CA ASP A 197 10.17 -6.40 13.34
C ASP A 197 9.08 -5.39 13.75
N LEU A 198 7.83 -5.69 13.39
CA LEU A 198 6.68 -4.82 13.59
C LEU A 198 5.47 -5.59 14.16
N THR A 199 4.80 -4.99 15.13
CA THR A 199 3.44 -5.39 15.54
C THR A 199 2.51 -4.20 15.38
N VAL A 200 1.35 -4.38 14.75
CA VAL A 200 0.34 -3.33 14.60
C VAL A 200 -0.97 -3.75 15.25
N PHE A 201 -1.57 -2.84 16.01
CA PHE A 201 -2.95 -2.97 16.50
C PHE A 201 -3.75 -1.77 16.02
N GLY A 202 -4.93 -2.00 15.46
CA GLY A 202 -5.72 -0.88 14.98
C GLY A 202 -7.22 -1.14 14.99
N ALA A 203 -7.95 -0.11 14.61
CA ALA A 203 -9.40 -0.14 14.53
C ALA A 203 -9.90 0.80 13.43
N SER A 204 -11.07 0.50 12.90
CA SER A 204 -11.77 1.37 11.95
C SER A 204 -13.26 1.42 12.22
N ILE A 205 -13.86 2.55 11.86
CA ILE A 205 -15.31 2.70 11.68
C ILE A 205 -15.56 3.33 10.31
N ARG A 206 -16.53 2.81 9.57
CA ARG A 206 -17.04 3.42 8.34
C ARG A 206 -18.55 3.33 8.28
N GLY A 207 -19.18 4.31 7.64
CA GLY A 207 -20.63 4.30 7.48
C GLY A 207 -21.13 5.53 6.73
N GLN A 208 -22.45 5.61 6.59
CA GLN A 208 -23.09 6.78 6.03
C GLN A 208 -23.15 7.91 7.05
N LEU A 209 -22.78 9.12 6.63
CA LEU A 209 -22.95 10.34 7.39
C LEU A 209 -23.53 11.41 6.49
N LYS A 210 -24.76 11.84 6.78
CA LYS A 210 -25.54 12.78 5.93
C LYS A 210 -25.61 12.27 4.48
N ASN A 211 -25.06 13.02 3.54
CA ASN A 211 -25.13 12.76 2.10
C ASN A 211 -23.90 12.01 1.57
N GLY A 212 -23.01 11.56 2.46
CA GLY A 212 -21.75 10.93 2.09
C GLY A 212 -21.41 9.74 2.96
N LEU A 213 -20.21 9.21 2.73
CA LEU A 213 -19.60 8.13 3.49
C LEU A 213 -18.42 8.72 4.26
N PHE A 214 -18.31 8.38 5.54
CA PHE A 214 -17.14 8.71 6.33
C PHE A 214 -16.38 7.44 6.70
N ASN A 215 -15.09 7.61 6.97
CA ASN A 215 -14.28 6.60 7.64
C ASN A 215 -13.38 7.25 8.69
N LEU A 216 -13.10 6.51 9.75
CA LEU A 216 -12.05 6.81 10.71
C LEU A 216 -11.24 5.54 10.93
N GLU A 217 -9.92 5.66 10.89
CA GLU A 217 -9.00 4.57 11.25
C GLU A 217 -7.96 5.05 12.24
N THR A 218 -7.52 4.14 13.09
CA THR A 218 -6.38 4.32 13.98
C THR A 218 -5.54 3.07 14.00
N ALA A 219 -4.22 3.23 14.16
CA ALA A 219 -3.30 2.12 14.31
C ALA A 219 -2.11 2.50 15.19
N TYR A 220 -1.75 1.62 16.11
CA TYR A 220 -0.51 1.69 16.87
C TYR A 220 0.51 0.76 16.24
N TYR A 221 1.60 1.33 15.73
CA TYR A 221 2.74 0.63 15.14
C TYR A 221 3.81 0.51 16.22
N ASN A 222 4.00 -0.71 16.71
CA ASN A 222 5.03 -1.03 17.69
C ASN A 222 6.28 -1.55 16.96
N SER A 223 7.27 -0.69 16.81
CA SER A 223 8.57 -1.07 16.24
C SER A 223 9.34 -1.89 17.27
N ARG A 224 9.43 -3.19 17.06
CA ARG A 224 9.92 -4.13 18.07
C ARG A 224 11.44 -4.11 18.22
N ASP A 225 12.15 -3.73 17.16
CA ASP A 225 13.61 -3.60 17.16
C ASP A 225 14.11 -2.27 17.74
N ASP A 226 13.22 -1.32 18.02
CA ASP A 226 13.53 -0.04 18.65
C ASP A 226 12.36 0.47 19.53
N THR A 227 12.06 -0.29 20.59
CA THR A 227 10.96 0.07 21.51
C THR A 227 11.22 1.35 22.33
N SER A 228 12.49 1.75 22.49
CA SER A 228 12.93 2.95 23.22
C SER A 228 13.04 4.19 22.33
N GLY A 229 13.06 4.02 21.01
CA GLY A 229 13.17 5.12 20.05
C GLY A 229 14.56 5.74 19.99
N ASP A 230 15.60 5.00 20.38
CA ASP A 230 16.99 5.48 20.49
C ASP A 230 17.93 4.83 19.48
N ASN A 231 17.42 4.00 18.57
CA ASN A 231 18.20 3.46 17.46
C ASN A 231 17.89 4.24 16.15
N PRO A 232 18.81 5.09 15.65
CA PRO A 232 18.55 5.92 14.48
C PRO A 232 18.45 5.14 13.16
N PHE A 233 18.77 3.84 13.17
CA PHE A 233 18.70 2.97 11.99
C PHE A 233 17.41 2.16 11.91
N ILE A 234 16.52 2.29 12.88
CA ILE A 234 15.24 1.59 12.94
C ILE A 234 14.12 2.65 13.05
N PRO A 235 12.97 2.47 12.38
CA PRO A 235 11.83 3.35 12.58
C PRO A 235 11.36 3.30 14.04
N ASN A 236 11.01 4.44 14.60
CA ASN A 236 10.42 4.48 15.93
C ASN A 236 8.96 3.97 15.88
N SER A 237 8.40 3.65 17.05
CA SER A 237 6.97 3.35 17.17
C SER A 237 6.11 4.57 16.84
N GLU A 238 4.96 4.33 16.23
CA GLU A 238 4.07 5.37 15.71
C GLU A 238 2.61 5.15 16.13
N ILE A 239 1.88 6.25 16.28
CA ILE A 239 0.41 6.23 16.30
C ILE A 239 -0.06 6.87 15.01
N ARG A 240 -0.88 6.16 14.25
CA ARG A 240 -1.42 6.63 12.97
C ARG A 240 -2.91 6.85 13.08
N LEU A 241 -3.40 7.93 12.48
CA LEU A 241 -4.81 8.27 12.42
C LEU A 241 -5.20 8.66 10.99
N LEU A 242 -6.37 8.21 10.56
CA LEU A 242 -6.98 8.61 9.30
C LEU A 242 -8.43 9.03 9.54
N ALA A 243 -8.83 10.14 8.94
CA ALA A 243 -10.23 10.56 8.87
C ALA A 243 -10.58 10.90 7.42
N GLY A 244 -11.59 10.23 6.86
CA GLY A 244 -12.02 10.42 5.48
C GLY A 244 -13.50 10.76 5.36
N TYR A 245 -13.84 11.54 4.34
CA TYR A 245 -15.22 11.78 3.93
C TYR A 245 -15.31 11.85 2.40
N GLU A 246 -16.26 11.12 1.83
CA GLU A 246 -16.57 11.10 0.39
C GLU A 246 -18.05 11.40 0.16
N GLN A 247 -18.34 12.18 -0.88
CA GLN A 247 -19.70 12.51 -1.27
C GLN A 247 -19.82 12.77 -2.78
N GLU A 248 -20.98 12.46 -3.35
CA GLU A 248 -21.40 13.01 -4.65
C GLU A 248 -21.76 14.50 -4.48
N LEU A 249 -20.91 15.39 -5.00
CA LEU A 249 -21.04 16.84 -4.84
C LEU A 249 -22.04 17.44 -5.84
N ALA A 250 -22.13 16.82 -7.02
CA ALA A 250 -23.12 17.10 -8.04
C ALA A 250 -23.31 15.83 -8.88
N ARG A 251 -24.37 15.77 -9.69
CA ARG A 251 -24.61 14.62 -10.58
C ARG A 251 -23.36 14.24 -11.37
N ASP A 252 -22.95 12.98 -11.25
CA ASP A 252 -21.77 12.42 -11.92
C ASP A 252 -20.45 13.13 -11.53
N PHE A 253 -20.38 13.75 -10.35
CA PHE A 253 -19.19 14.42 -9.81
C PHE A 253 -19.04 14.15 -8.32
N SER A 254 -18.05 13.34 -7.96
CA SER A 254 -17.73 13.01 -6.56
C SER A 254 -16.44 13.68 -6.10
N GLY A 255 -16.40 13.95 -4.80
CA GLY A 255 -15.22 14.45 -4.10
C GLY A 255 -14.99 13.66 -2.81
N ALA A 256 -13.73 13.33 -2.54
CA ALA A 256 -13.29 12.73 -1.30
C ALA A 256 -12.12 13.52 -0.70
N LEU A 257 -12.14 13.71 0.60
CA LEU A 257 -11.06 14.33 1.36
C LEU A 257 -10.64 13.38 2.48
N GLN A 258 -9.33 13.22 2.71
CA GLN A 258 -8.84 12.56 3.91
C GLN A 258 -7.76 13.39 4.61
N TYR A 259 -7.72 13.26 5.93
CA TYR A 259 -6.65 13.74 6.78
C TYR A 259 -5.96 12.54 7.43
N TYR A 260 -4.64 12.53 7.36
CA TYR A 260 -3.76 11.50 7.88
C TYR A 260 -2.69 12.10 8.79
N LEU A 261 -2.44 11.42 9.89
CA LEU A 261 -1.45 11.80 10.90
C LEU A 261 -0.57 10.59 11.22
N GLU A 262 0.74 10.77 11.19
CA GLU A 262 1.72 9.89 11.82
C GLU A 262 2.34 10.63 13.01
N TYR A 263 2.08 10.14 14.22
CA TYR A 263 2.65 10.63 15.45
C TYR A 263 3.82 9.73 15.86
N MET A 264 5.04 10.27 15.87
CA MET A 264 6.23 9.56 16.32
C MET A 264 6.30 9.56 17.85
N LYS A 265 6.33 8.36 18.44
CA LYS A 265 6.59 8.21 19.87
C LYS A 265 8.05 8.50 20.19
N ASP A 266 8.34 8.75 21.46
CA ASP A 266 9.72 8.87 21.97
C ASP A 266 10.62 9.82 21.14
N TYR A 267 10.02 10.86 20.56
CA TYR A 267 10.69 11.78 19.64
C TYR A 267 11.94 12.45 20.24
N GLY A 268 11.95 12.67 21.56
CA GLY A 268 13.13 13.19 22.25
C GLY A 268 14.34 12.25 22.14
N ASN A 269 14.12 10.94 22.30
CA ASN A 269 15.18 9.93 22.17
C ASN A 269 15.65 9.84 20.71
N TYR A 270 14.70 9.83 19.77
CA TYR A 270 15.00 9.85 18.33
C TYR A 270 15.90 11.03 17.97
N ARG A 271 15.55 12.23 18.45
CA ARG A 271 16.31 13.45 18.21
C ARG A 271 17.69 13.44 18.84
N ALA A 272 17.85 12.82 20.00
CA ALA A 272 19.13 12.68 20.67
C ALA A 272 20.04 11.64 20.01
N ALA A 273 19.46 10.58 19.44
CA ALA A 273 20.17 9.50 18.76
C ALA A 273 20.52 9.79 17.29
N LEU A 274 19.86 10.77 16.67
CA LEU A 274 20.04 11.10 15.25
C LEU A 274 21.50 11.54 14.97
N PRO A 275 22.21 10.90 14.02
CA PRO A 275 23.56 11.29 13.64
C PRO A 275 23.65 12.75 13.18
N ALA A 276 24.75 13.41 13.52
CA ALA A 276 24.99 14.78 13.10
C ALA A 276 25.02 14.90 11.56
N GLY A 277 24.29 15.87 11.02
CA GLY A 277 24.18 16.10 9.58
C GLY A 277 22.99 15.40 8.92
N ASN A 278 22.30 14.48 9.61
CA ASN A 278 21.08 13.88 9.09
C ASN A 278 19.88 14.81 9.26
N ASN A 279 18.99 14.80 8.26
CA ASN A 279 17.72 15.50 8.34
C ASN A 279 16.79 14.79 9.31
N SER A 280 16.26 15.54 10.27
CA SER A 280 15.26 15.03 11.20
C SER A 280 13.89 14.98 10.56
N LYS A 281 13.14 13.91 10.81
CA LYS A 281 11.70 13.85 10.56
C LYS A 281 10.95 14.74 11.54
N ASP A 282 9.78 15.20 11.14
CA ASP A 282 8.83 15.84 12.06
C ASP A 282 8.24 14.82 13.03
N LYS A 283 7.94 15.29 14.25
CA LYS A 283 7.24 14.47 15.25
C LYS A 283 5.85 14.07 14.78
N ASP A 284 5.15 15.05 14.20
CA ASP A 284 3.78 14.92 13.72
C ASP A 284 3.80 15.16 12.20
N ARG A 285 3.70 14.07 11.44
CA ARG A 285 3.62 14.15 9.98
C ARG A 285 2.16 14.17 9.56
N HIS A 286 1.76 15.29 8.96
CA HIS A 286 0.41 15.52 8.47
C HIS A 286 0.36 15.28 6.96
N VAL A 287 -0.69 14.61 6.48
CA VAL A 287 -0.97 14.47 5.05
C VAL A 287 -2.46 14.70 4.79
N LEU A 288 -2.76 15.48 3.77
CA LEU A 288 -4.10 15.68 3.23
C LEU A 288 -4.20 15.00 1.87
N THR A 289 -5.31 14.30 1.62
CA THR A 289 -5.62 13.77 0.29
C THR A 289 -6.90 14.36 -0.26
N LEU A 290 -6.93 14.57 -1.57
CA LEU A 290 -8.12 15.00 -2.30
C LEU A 290 -8.30 14.09 -3.51
N ARG A 291 -9.48 13.47 -3.64
CA ARG A 291 -9.92 12.86 -4.90
C ARG A 291 -11.07 13.66 -5.47
N LEU A 292 -10.98 13.99 -6.75
CA LEU A 292 -12.10 14.49 -7.56
C LEU A 292 -12.32 13.52 -8.71
N THR A 293 -13.57 13.12 -8.94
CA THR A 293 -13.93 12.24 -10.06
C THR A 293 -15.16 12.78 -10.78
N LYS A 294 -15.05 12.99 -12.10
CA LYS A 294 -16.15 13.38 -12.98
C LYS A 294 -16.42 12.26 -13.97
N LEU A 295 -17.66 11.79 -14.03
CA LEU A 295 -18.15 10.93 -15.11
C LEU A 295 -18.85 11.81 -16.14
N ALA A 296 -18.50 11.61 -17.41
CA ALA A 296 -19.00 12.39 -18.54
C ALA A 296 -19.27 11.47 -19.74
N LEU A 297 -19.96 12.00 -20.76
CA LEU A 297 -20.31 11.26 -21.99
C LEU A 297 -20.99 9.92 -21.69
N ASN A 298 -22.05 9.95 -20.88
CA ASN A 298 -22.75 8.75 -20.41
C ASN A 298 -21.80 7.74 -19.74
N GLN A 299 -20.89 8.23 -18.90
CA GLN A 299 -19.89 7.46 -18.16
C GLN A 299 -18.86 6.72 -19.05
N ASN A 300 -18.76 7.10 -20.32
CA ASN A 300 -17.68 6.65 -21.20
C ASN A 300 -16.39 7.43 -20.96
N LEU A 301 -16.46 8.63 -20.39
CA LEU A 301 -15.30 9.43 -20.01
C LEU A 301 -15.25 9.58 -18.49
N THR A 302 -14.14 9.15 -17.90
CA THR A 302 -13.81 9.37 -16.49
C THR A 302 -12.63 10.31 -16.40
N LEU A 303 -12.83 11.44 -15.74
CA LEU A 303 -11.76 12.37 -15.36
C LEU A 303 -11.54 12.21 -13.86
N SER A 304 -10.31 11.95 -13.43
CA SER A 304 -9.95 11.83 -12.03
C SER A 304 -8.70 12.65 -11.72
N LEU A 305 -8.69 13.29 -10.56
CA LEU A 305 -7.51 13.89 -9.97
C LEU A 305 -7.39 13.37 -8.55
N PHE A 306 -6.24 12.77 -8.24
CA PHE A 306 -5.87 12.45 -6.86
C PHE A 306 -4.67 13.31 -6.44
N CYS A 307 -4.72 13.90 -5.26
CA CYS A 307 -3.66 14.74 -4.72
C CYS A 307 -3.25 14.25 -3.32
N TYR A 308 -1.96 14.21 -3.05
CA TYR A 308 -1.40 14.23 -1.70
C TYR A 308 -0.75 15.59 -1.45
N TYR A 309 -0.90 16.09 -0.24
CA TYR A 309 -0.18 17.25 0.25
C TYR A 309 0.25 17.02 1.69
N SER A 310 1.55 17.08 1.96
CA SER A 310 2.07 17.06 3.33
C SER A 310 2.59 18.44 3.71
N PRO A 311 1.89 19.18 4.60
CA PRO A 311 2.40 20.46 5.09
C PRO A 311 3.64 20.30 6.00
N SER A 312 3.78 19.17 6.69
CA SER A 312 4.97 18.85 7.50
C SER A 312 6.22 18.72 6.59
N ASP A 313 6.12 17.88 5.56
CA ASP A 313 7.22 17.65 4.61
C ASP A 313 7.34 18.75 3.53
N LYS A 314 6.37 19.66 3.44
CA LYS A 314 6.26 20.70 2.40
C LYS A 314 6.39 20.11 0.98
N ASP A 315 5.71 19.00 0.76
CA ASP A 315 5.70 18.26 -0.49
C ASP A 315 4.28 17.87 -0.93
N ALA A 316 4.16 17.48 -2.19
CA ALA A 316 2.90 17.11 -2.81
C ALA A 316 3.09 16.14 -3.96
N TYR A 317 2.04 15.37 -4.24
CA TYR A 317 1.95 14.46 -5.37
C TYR A 317 0.59 14.57 -6.03
N PHE A 318 0.58 14.93 -7.31
CA PHE A 318 -0.62 15.08 -8.13
C PHE A 318 -0.68 13.96 -9.17
N ARG A 319 -1.82 13.29 -9.23
CA ARG A 319 -2.08 12.17 -10.12
C ARG A 319 -3.36 12.41 -10.94
N PRO A 320 -3.31 13.24 -11.99
CA PRO A 320 -4.40 13.35 -12.95
C PRO A 320 -4.50 12.07 -13.79
N ASN A 321 -5.72 11.65 -14.11
CA ASN A 321 -6.01 10.48 -14.91
C ASN A 321 -7.30 10.68 -15.73
N ILE A 322 -7.23 10.33 -17.00
CA ILE A 322 -8.32 10.39 -17.96
C ILE A 322 -8.49 8.98 -18.52
N LYS A 323 -9.69 8.42 -18.40
CA LYS A 323 -10.05 7.14 -19.03
C LYS A 323 -11.21 7.36 -19.99
N TYR A 324 -11.08 6.85 -21.21
CA TYR A 324 -12.11 6.93 -22.23
C TYR A 324 -12.41 5.55 -22.80
N LYS A 325 -13.65 5.10 -22.62
CA LYS A 325 -14.19 3.89 -23.25
C LYS A 325 -14.58 4.23 -24.69
N LEU A 326 -13.75 3.78 -25.64
CA LEU A 326 -14.04 3.91 -27.07
C LEU A 326 -15.11 2.92 -27.53
N SER A 327 -15.13 1.74 -26.92
CA SER A 327 -16.15 0.70 -27.12
C SER A 327 -16.19 -0.21 -25.88
N ASP A 328 -17.04 -1.24 -25.91
CA ASP A 328 -17.14 -2.23 -24.84
C ASP A 328 -15.84 -3.02 -24.63
N SER A 329 -15.01 -3.15 -25.67
CA SER A 329 -13.75 -3.88 -25.65
C SER A 329 -12.51 -3.00 -25.63
N LEU A 330 -12.62 -1.68 -25.88
CA LEU A 330 -11.46 -0.80 -26.04
C LEU A 330 -11.52 0.41 -25.11
N MET A 331 -10.48 0.56 -24.29
CA MET A 331 -10.30 1.70 -23.39
C MET A 331 -8.93 2.35 -23.61
N ILE A 332 -8.92 3.69 -23.66
CA ILE A 332 -7.70 4.50 -23.65
C ILE A 332 -7.57 5.19 -22.30
N THR A 333 -6.36 5.19 -21.74
CA THR A 333 -6.02 5.92 -20.53
C THR A 333 -4.89 6.90 -20.84
N ALA A 334 -4.98 8.12 -20.32
CA ALA A 334 -3.88 9.08 -20.28
C ALA A 334 -3.78 9.63 -18.86
N GLY A 335 -2.57 9.82 -18.34
CA GLY A 335 -2.39 10.34 -17.00
C GLY A 335 -0.99 10.87 -16.77
N GLY A 336 -0.75 11.31 -15.54
CA GLY A 336 0.57 11.71 -15.10
C GLY A 336 0.75 11.52 -13.61
N ASN A 337 2.02 11.54 -13.22
CA ASN A 337 2.46 11.53 -11.84
C ASN A 337 3.37 12.74 -11.66
N PHE A 338 2.97 13.72 -10.87
CA PHE A 338 3.72 14.96 -10.68
C PHE A 338 4.07 15.14 -9.21
N PHE A 339 5.36 15.13 -8.90
CA PHE A 339 5.89 15.25 -7.55
C PHE A 339 6.55 16.61 -7.38
N THR A 340 6.37 17.23 -6.23
CA THR A 340 7.02 18.49 -5.86
C THR A 340 7.32 18.48 -4.38
N GLY A 341 8.43 19.10 -3.96
CA GLY A 341 8.81 19.23 -2.57
C GLY A 341 9.86 20.30 -2.41
N SER A 342 9.91 20.93 -1.22
CA SER A 342 10.97 21.91 -0.92
C SER A 342 12.33 21.23 -0.71
N ASP A 343 12.29 19.99 -0.23
CA ASP A 343 13.44 19.20 0.16
C ASP A 343 13.45 17.88 -0.64
N ASP A 344 14.63 17.39 -1.00
CA ASP A 344 14.78 16.19 -1.83
C ASP A 344 14.79 14.88 -1.03
N TYR A 345 14.77 14.95 0.29
CA TYR A 345 14.77 13.80 1.20
C TYR A 345 13.39 13.49 1.80
N THR A 346 12.37 14.29 1.49
CA THR A 346 11.00 14.06 1.96
C THR A 346 10.28 13.01 1.10
N PHE A 347 9.16 12.48 1.61
CA PHE A 347 8.52 11.31 1.01
C PHE A 347 8.17 11.50 -0.47
N PHE A 348 7.53 12.61 -0.84
CA PHE A 348 7.25 12.93 -2.25
C PHE A 348 8.34 13.78 -2.89
N GLY A 349 9.04 14.63 -2.12
CA GLY A 349 10.10 15.50 -2.63
C GLY A 349 11.26 14.74 -3.28
N GLN A 350 11.59 13.54 -2.78
CA GLN A 350 12.59 12.67 -3.41
C GLN A 350 12.22 12.25 -4.84
N PHE A 351 10.93 12.21 -5.17
CA PHE A 351 10.45 11.76 -6.47
C PHE A 351 10.23 12.89 -7.48
N GLU A 352 10.57 14.15 -7.16
CA GLU A 352 10.38 15.32 -8.06
C GLU A 352 10.87 15.05 -9.49
N LYS A 353 12.05 14.43 -9.64
CA LYS A 353 12.68 14.09 -10.94
C LYS A 353 12.11 12.83 -11.62
N ASN A 354 11.21 12.11 -10.96
CA ASN A 354 10.46 10.99 -11.53
C ASN A 354 9.08 11.41 -12.06
N SER A 355 8.76 12.72 -12.04
CA SER A 355 7.51 13.21 -12.60
C SER A 355 7.37 12.78 -14.07
N ASN A 356 6.24 12.16 -14.40
CA ASN A 356 6.04 11.51 -15.69
C ASN A 356 4.62 11.67 -16.21
N ILE A 357 4.46 11.43 -17.51
CA ILE A 357 3.17 11.26 -18.18
C ILE A 357 3.14 9.88 -18.82
N TYR A 358 1.96 9.29 -18.90
CA TYR A 358 1.77 7.96 -19.46
C TYR A 358 0.48 7.90 -20.26
N THR A 359 0.46 6.96 -21.21
CA THR A 359 -0.72 6.58 -21.97
C THR A 359 -0.82 5.06 -21.99
N GLY A 360 -2.04 4.54 -22.04
CA GLY A 360 -2.30 3.11 -22.05
C GLY A 360 -3.50 2.80 -22.94
N VAL A 361 -3.42 1.67 -23.62
CA VAL A 361 -4.54 1.09 -24.38
C VAL A 361 -4.83 -0.26 -23.78
N ARG A 362 -6.09 -0.50 -23.38
CA ARG A 362 -6.56 -1.77 -22.88
C ARG A 362 -7.60 -2.32 -23.84
N TYR A 363 -7.38 -3.56 -24.29
CA TYR A 363 -8.35 -4.34 -25.03
C TYR A 363 -8.84 -5.51 -24.16
N SER A 364 -10.15 -5.63 -24.00
CA SER A 364 -10.81 -6.70 -23.22
C SER A 364 -11.67 -7.54 -24.16
N PHE A 365 -11.59 -8.86 -24.06
CA PHE A 365 -12.32 -9.82 -24.89
C PHE A 365 -13.46 -10.51 -24.13
#